data_AF-A0A086MRA9-F1
#
_entry.id   AF-A0A086MRA9-F1
#
_cell.length_a   1.000
_cell.length_b   1.000
_cell.length_c   1.000
_cell.angle_alpha   90.00
_cell.angle_beta   90.00
_cell.angle_gamma   90.00
#
_symmetry.space_group_name_H-M   'P 1'
#
loop_
_entity.id
_entity.type
_entity.pdbx_description
1 polymer ?
#
loop_
_entity_poly.entity_id
_entity_poly.type
_entity_poly.pdbx_seq_one_letter_code
_entity_poly.pdbx_strand_id
1 'polypeptide(L)'
;MAFTYNCKRCGTVSRPYFFHAGAEGHGARHRRRRHGDDYPVGEHIRRIAWVNPVTRAAGWRPSRGDAVAAAVAGLLVLWSVWHAFTN
;
A
#
# COMPACT_ATOMS: atom_id res chain seq x y z
N MET A 1 13.37 -5.79 6.23
CA MET A 1 13.20 -4.40 6.75
C MET A 1 13.16 -3.45 5.57
N ALA A 2 12.51 -2.28 5.69
CA ALA A 2 12.41 -1.30 4.61
C ALA A 2 12.82 0.11 5.07
N PHE A 3 13.02 1.01 4.12
CA PHE A 3 13.38 2.41 4.37
C PHE A 3 12.43 3.35 3.63
N THR A 4 12.00 4.43 4.28
CA THR A 4 11.20 5.48 3.65
C THR A 4 11.87 6.83 3.83
N TYR A 5 11.82 7.65 2.79
CA TYR A 5 12.21 9.04 2.83
C TYR A 5 11.03 9.92 3.26
N ASN A 6 11.26 10.88 4.15
CA ASN A 6 10.25 11.83 4.61
C ASN A 6 10.78 13.26 4.58
N CYS A 7 10.07 14.16 3.89
CA CYS A 7 10.30 15.60 3.91
C CYS A 7 9.09 16.30 4.55
N LYS A 8 9.27 16.80 5.79
CA LYS A 8 8.19 17.51 6.50
C LYS A 8 7.80 18.81 5.82
N ARG A 9 8.77 19.56 5.28
CA ARG A 9 8.53 20.85 4.60
C ARG A 9 7.57 20.72 3.41
N CYS A 10 7.67 19.62 2.65
CA CYS A 10 6.80 19.36 1.50
C CYS A 10 5.67 18.36 1.77
N GLY A 11 5.57 17.80 2.98
CA GLY A 11 4.68 16.67 3.26
C GLY A 11 4.94 15.44 2.39
N THR A 12 6.13 15.32 1.77
CA THR A 12 6.44 14.22 0.85
C THR A 12 6.93 13.02 1.62
N VAL A 13 6.32 11.86 1.34
CA VAL A 13 6.74 10.56 1.87
C VAL A 13 6.97 9.63 0.69
N SER A 14 8.13 8.97 0.64
CA SER A 14 8.40 7.99 -0.41
C SER A 14 7.72 6.66 -0.12
N ARG A 15 7.49 5.88 -1.18
CA ARG A 15 7.27 4.44 -1.04
C ARG A 15 8.42 3.77 -0.26
N PRO A 16 8.17 2.62 0.41
CA PRO A 16 9.23 1.83 1.01
C PRO A 16 10.24 1.34 -0.01
N TYR A 17 11.52 1.43 0.34
CA TYR A 17 12.64 0.86 -0.39
C TYR A 17 13.24 -0.31 0.39
N PHE A 18 13.68 -1.35 -0.32
CA PHE A 18 14.41 -2.45 0.30
C PHE A 18 15.75 -2.00 0.90
N PHE A 19 16.42 -1.04 0.25
CA PHE A 19 17.75 -0.56 0.63
C PHE A 19 17.71 0.91 1.04
N HIS A 20 18.55 1.28 2.02
CA HIS A 20 18.71 2.66 2.48
C HIS A 20 19.07 3.61 1.33
N ALA A 21 20.02 3.19 0.47
CA ALA A 21 20.46 3.93 -0.70
C ALA A 21 19.31 4.29 -1.66
N GLY A 22 18.25 3.47 -1.73
CA GLY A 22 17.07 3.77 -2.54
C GLY A 22 16.27 4.96 -1.99
N ALA A 23 16.13 5.04 -0.66
CA ALA A 23 15.50 6.16 0.01
C ALA A 23 16.37 7.43 -0.07
N GLU A 24 17.69 7.31 0.06
CA GLU A 24 18.63 8.43 -0.15
C GLU A 24 18.57 8.98 -1.58
N GLY A 25 18.59 8.09 -2.58
CA GLY A 25 18.46 8.50 -3.99
C GLY A 25 17.15 9.21 -4.28
N HIS A 26 16.06 8.81 -3.60
CA HIS A 26 14.79 9.54 -3.65
C HIS A 26 14.93 10.94 -3.05
N GLY A 27 15.51 11.06 -1.84
CA GLY A 27 15.74 12.34 -1.19
C GLY A 27 16.58 13.30 -2.04
N ALA A 28 17.70 12.80 -2.60
CA ALA A 28 18.54 13.59 -3.49
C ALA A 28 17.80 14.08 -4.74
N ARG A 29 17.00 13.20 -5.38
CA ARG A 29 16.16 13.60 -6.53
C ARG A 29 15.10 14.62 -6.13
N HIS A 30 14.50 14.48 -4.95
CA HIS A 30 13.49 15.39 -4.44
C HIS A 30 14.09 16.78 -4.17
N ARG A 31 15.25 16.85 -3.51
CA ARG A 31 15.95 18.11 -3.22
C ARG A 31 16.30 18.89 -4.48
N ARG A 32 16.84 18.23 -5.51
CA ARG A 32 17.06 18.85 -6.83
C ARG A 32 15.82 19.51 -7.42
N ARG A 33 14.65 18.89 -7.23
CA ARG A 33 13.39 19.35 -7.85
C ARG A 33 12.63 20.38 -7.02
N ARG A 34 12.82 20.40 -5.70
CA ARG A 34 11.96 21.16 -4.77
C ARG A 34 12.70 22.09 -3.82
N HIS A 35 14.00 21.89 -3.64
CA HIS A 35 14.80 22.59 -2.63
C HIS A 35 16.11 23.17 -3.17
N GLY A 36 16.36 23.13 -4.48
CA GLY A 36 17.63 23.65 -5.02
C GLY A 36 18.86 22.94 -4.41
N ASP A 37 18.72 21.65 -4.14
CA ASP A 37 19.69 20.81 -3.41
C ASP A 37 19.85 21.08 -1.90
N ASP A 38 19.10 22.04 -1.32
CA ASP A 38 19.07 22.24 0.12
C ASP A 38 18.46 21.06 0.87
N TYR A 39 18.92 20.87 2.11
CA TYR A 39 18.42 19.90 3.08
C TYR A 39 17.40 20.57 4.01
N PRO A 40 16.09 20.49 3.72
CA PRO A 40 15.06 21.02 4.59
C PRO A 40 15.12 20.45 6.01
N VAL A 41 14.88 21.31 6.99
CA VAL A 41 14.79 20.92 8.40
C VAL A 41 13.72 19.84 8.60
N GLY A 42 14.10 18.78 9.30
CA GLY A 42 13.22 17.63 9.58
C GLY A 42 13.12 16.61 8.44
N GLU A 43 13.88 16.79 7.36
CA GLU A 43 14.15 15.71 6.40
C GLU A 43 14.84 14.54 7.10
N HIS A 44 14.36 13.33 6.88
CA HIS A 44 14.98 12.13 7.41
C HIS A 44 14.59 10.89 6.63
N ILE A 45 15.44 9.87 6.74
CA ILE A 45 15.13 8.51 6.30
C ILE A 45 14.74 7.69 7.51
N ARG A 46 13.59 7.03 7.41
CA ARG A 46 13.05 6.19 8.50
C ARG A 46 13.17 4.74 8.12
N ARG A 47 13.72 3.93 9.03
CA ARG A 47 13.64 2.46 8.94
C ARG A 47 12.26 2.03 9.39
N ILE A 48 11.59 1.20 8.60
CA ILE A 48 10.26 0.65 8.90
C ILE A 48 10.26 -0.87 8.80
N ALA A 49 9.34 -1.50 9.53
CA ALA A 49 9.05 -2.92 9.31
C ALA A 49 8.55 -3.09 7.87
N TRP A 50 9.07 -4.11 7.18
CA TRP A 50 8.56 -4.43 5.85
C TRP A 50 7.14 -4.96 6.01
N VAL A 51 6.14 -4.22 5.51
CA VAL A 51 4.77 -4.71 5.48
C VAL A 51 4.69 -5.68 4.31
N ASN A 52 4.78 -6.98 4.59
CA ASN A 52 4.57 -7.99 3.58
C ASN A 52 3.09 -7.91 3.12
N PRO A 53 2.78 -7.82 1.82
CA PRO A 53 1.40 -7.84 1.34
C PRO A 53 0.63 -9.08 1.85
N VAL A 54 1.32 -10.20 2.08
CA VAL A 54 0.74 -11.41 2.67
C VAL A 54 0.31 -11.19 4.13
N THR A 55 1.08 -10.46 4.94
CA THR A 55 0.64 -10.16 6.32
C THR A 55 -0.48 -9.14 6.36
N ARG A 56 -0.56 -8.24 5.39
CA ARG A 56 -1.72 -7.34 5.23
C ARG A 56 -2.99 -8.10 4.87
N ALA A 57 -2.89 -9.09 3.98
CA ALA A 57 -4.00 -9.97 3.63
C ALA A 57 -4.41 -10.88 4.81
N ALA A 58 -3.45 -11.43 5.55
CA ALA A 58 -3.72 -12.29 6.71
C ALA A 58 -4.38 -11.54 7.88
N GLY A 59 -4.16 -10.22 7.99
CA GLY A 59 -4.81 -9.36 8.98
C GLY A 59 -6.21 -8.89 8.58
N TRP A 60 -6.65 -9.16 7.35
CA TRP A 60 -7.99 -8.80 6.89
C TRP A 60 -9.02 -9.66 7.63
N ARG A 61 -9.93 -8.99 8.35
CA ARG A 61 -11.09 -9.62 8.98
C ARG A 61 -12.32 -9.31 8.13
N PRO A 62 -12.99 -10.31 7.56
CA PRO A 62 -14.22 -10.08 6.83
C PRO A 62 -15.27 -9.46 7.76
N SER A 63 -15.94 -8.43 7.26
CA SER A 63 -17.06 -7.80 7.92
C SER A 63 -18.34 -8.64 7.75
N ARG A 64 -19.38 -8.34 8.53
CA ARG A 64 -20.71 -8.96 8.34
C ARG A 64 -21.25 -8.70 6.92
N GLY A 65 -20.93 -7.55 6.33
CA GLY A 65 -21.32 -7.20 4.97
C GLY A 65 -20.66 -8.10 3.92
N ASP A 66 -19.38 -8.44 4.13
CA ASP A 66 -18.64 -9.32 3.21
C ASP A 66 -19.22 -10.74 3.19
N ALA A 67 -19.67 -11.24 4.35
CA ALA A 67 -20.34 -12.53 4.44
C ALA A 67 -21.68 -12.55 3.69
N VAL A 68 -22.48 -11.48 3.80
CA VAL A 68 -23.75 -11.34 3.07
C VAL A 68 -23.49 -11.25 1.57
N ALA A 69 -22.51 -10.45 1.13
CA ALA A 69 -22.14 -10.34 -0.27
C ALA A 69 -21.70 -11.69 -0.87
N ALA A 70 -20.90 -12.45 -0.13
CA ALA A 70 -20.47 -13.78 -0.55
C ALA A 70 -21.65 -14.77 -0.68
N ALA A 71 -22.60 -14.73 0.27
CA ALA A 71 -23.78 -15.58 0.23
C ALA A 71 -24.68 -15.25 -0.97
N VAL A 72 -24.91 -13.95 -1.24
CA VAL A 72 -25.71 -13.51 -2.40
C VAL A 72 -25.02 -13.91 -3.70
N ALA A 73 -23.70 -13.72 -3.82
CA ALA A 73 -22.96 -14.13 -5.00
C ALA A 73 -23.05 -15.65 -5.24
N GLY A 74 -22.93 -16.46 -4.17
CA GLY A 74 -23.10 -17.91 -4.26
C GLY A 74 -24.51 -18.32 -4.72
N LEU A 75 -25.54 -17.67 -4.17
CA LEU A 75 -26.94 -17.87 -4.59
C LEU A 75 -27.17 -17.50 -6.05
N LEU A 76 -26.59 -16.39 -6.52
CA LEU A 76 -26.69 -15.97 -7.92
C LEU A 76 -26.02 -16.98 -8.86
N VAL A 77 -24.83 -17.48 -8.51
CA VAL A 77 -24.15 -18.51 -9.31
C VAL A 77 -24.98 -19.79 -9.38
N LEU A 78 -25.48 -20.27 -8.24
CA LEU A 78 -26.34 -21.46 -8.20
C LEU A 78 -27.60 -21.27 -9.04
N TRP A 79 -28.23 -20.10 -8.94
CA TRP A 79 -29.40 -19.77 -9.73
C TRP A 79 -29.09 -19.73 -11.24
N SER A 80 -27.99 -19.10 -11.65
CA SER A 80 -27.58 -19.05 -13.06
C SER A 80 -27.28 -20.43 -13.64
N VAL A 81 -26.60 -21.29 -12.87
CA VAL A 81 -26.32 -22.67 -13.28
C VAL A 81 -27.62 -23.46 -13.42
N TRP A 82 -28.49 -23.42 -12.41
CA TRP A 82 -29.79 -24.08 -12.46
C TRP A 82 -30.61 -23.64 -13.68
N HIS A 83 -30.74 -22.33 -13.88
CA HIS A 83 -31.50 -21.76 -14.99
C HIS A 83 -30.94 -22.18 -16.36
N ALA A 84 -29.63 -22.36 -16.49
CA ALA A 84 -29.02 -22.84 -17.73
C ALA A 84 -29.31 -24.32 -18.04
N PHE A 85 -29.73 -25.12 -17.05
CA PHE A 85 -30.06 -26.54 -17.22
C PHE A 85 -31.57 -26.81 -17.29
N THR A 86 -32.40 -25.89 -16.80
CA THR A 86 -33.88 -26.06 -16.80
C THR A 86 -34.60 -25.29 -17.90
N ASN A 87 -33.88 -24.56 -18.74
CA ASN A 87 -34.39 -23.81 -19.89
C ASN A 87 -33.67 -24.28 -21.16
#